data_AF-A0A8T4KX23-F1
#
_entry.id   AF-A0A8T4KX23-F1
#
_cell.length_a   1.000
_cell.length_b   1.000
_cell.length_c   1.000
_cell.angle_alpha   90.00
_cell.angle_beta   90.00
_cell.angle_gamma   90.00
#
_symmetry.space_group_name_H-M   'P 1'
#
loop_
_entity.id
_entity.type
_entity.pdbx_description
1 polymer ?
#
loop_
_entity_poly.entity_id
_entity_poly.type
_entity_poly.pdbx_seq_one_letter_code
_entity_poly.pdbx_strand_id
1 'polypeptide(L)'
;MNERGAIPLIIFLVLAFVLVLALPAIIMELFPIVKLLFQVMMAFLLYAIVRTYLGSSPLTLIITAILVYVLVFKYTYITSAAWIFQTILMFAGFSVMIWVLGLSLRKH
;
A
#
# COMPACT_ATOMS: atom_id res chain seq x y z
N MET A 1 -36.14 3.59 3.90
CA MET A 1 -34.71 3.24 4.06
C MET A 1 -34.09 4.25 5.02
N ASN A 2 -33.35 3.80 6.04
CA ASN A 2 -32.96 4.63 7.19
C ASN A 2 -31.76 5.53 6.86
N GLU A 3 -32.01 6.66 6.19
CA GLU A 3 -30.97 7.63 5.81
C GLU A 3 -30.26 8.25 7.03
N ARG A 4 -30.91 8.23 8.20
CA ARG A 4 -30.34 8.72 9.47
C ARG A 4 -29.23 7.84 10.04
N GLY A 5 -29.18 6.56 9.68
CA GLY A 5 -28.11 5.62 10.09
C GLY A 5 -26.95 5.54 9.10
N ALA A 6 -27.18 5.88 7.83
CA ALA A 6 -26.18 5.78 6.78
C ALA A 6 -25.11 6.88 6.88
N ILE A 7 -25.52 8.11 7.19
CA ILE A 7 -24.61 9.27 7.31
C ILE A 7 -23.52 9.07 8.39
N PRO A 8 -23.85 8.72 9.65
CA PRO A 8 -22.82 8.50 10.66
C PRO A 8 -21.91 7.30 10.34
N LEU A 9 -22.44 6.28 9.66
CA LEU A 9 -21.66 5.11 9.24
C LEU A 9 -20.64 5.47 8.15
N ILE A 10 -21.03 6.28 7.17
CA ILE A 10 -20.13 6.79 6.13
C ILE A 10 -19.02 7.67 6.75
N ILE A 11 -19.38 8.56 7.68
CA ILE A 11 -18.41 9.43 8.36
C ILE A 11 -17.40 8.59 9.15
N PHE A 12 -17.87 7.59 9.90
CA PHE A 12 -16.99 6.67 10.63
C PHE A 12 -16.03 5.92 9.70
N LEU A 13 -16.54 5.44 8.56
CA LEU A 13 -15.75 4.69 7.58
C LEU A 13 -14.67 5.57 6.95
N VAL A 14 -14.99 6.80 6.57
CA VAL A 14 -14.01 7.77 6.07
C VAL A 14 -12.95 8.10 7.11
N LEU A 15 -13.34 8.32 8.37
CA LEU A 15 -12.41 8.55 9.48
C LEU A 15 -11.46 7.38 9.70
N ALA A 16 -11.97 6.14 9.65
CA ALA A 16 -11.15 4.94 9.76
C ALA A 16 -10.12 4.87 8.62
N PHE A 17 -10.52 5.18 7.37
CA PHE A 17 -9.59 5.22 6.23
C PHE A 17 -8.51 6.29 6.38
N VAL A 18 -8.88 7.48 6.84
CA VAL A 18 -7.93 8.58 7.07
C VAL A 18 -6.92 8.20 8.15
N LEU A 19 -7.38 7.60 9.26
CA LEU A 19 -6.50 7.11 10.33
C LEU A 19 -5.53 6.05 9.82
N VAL A 20 -6.01 5.09 9.04
CA VAL A 20 -5.17 4.03 8.46
C VAL A 20 -4.12 4.59 7.50
N LEU A 21 -4.48 5.59 6.69
CA LEU A 21 -3.53 6.27 5.79
C LEU A 21 -2.48 7.09 6.56
N ALA A 22 -2.84 7.63 7.72
CA ALA A 22 -1.93 8.40 8.56
C ALA A 22 -0.95 7.53 9.36
N LEU A 23 -1.32 6.28 9.69
CA LEU A 23 -0.49 5.34 10.45
C LEU A 23 0.97 5.25 9.96
N PRO A 24 1.25 5.00 8.67
CA PRO A 24 2.63 4.96 8.18
C PRO A 24 3.44 6.21 8.49
N ALA A 25 2.83 7.39 8.32
CA ALA A 25 3.52 8.65 8.56
C ALA A 25 3.83 8.82 10.05
N ILE A 26 2.86 8.54 10.91
CA ILE A 26 3.01 8.59 12.37
C ILE A 26 4.11 7.62 12.84
N ILE A 27 4.11 6.37 12.36
CA ILE A 27 5.11 5.36 12.73
C ILE A 27 6.51 5.78 12.28
N MET A 28 6.65 6.33 11.07
CA MET A 28 7.95 6.78 10.55
C MET A 28 8.49 8.02 11.27
N GLU A 29 7.62 8.85 11.83
CA GLU A 29 8.01 10.01 12.62
C GLU A 29 8.44 9.60 14.04
N LEU A 30 7.76 8.62 14.64
CA LEU A 30 8.12 8.07 15.95
C LEU A 30 9.38 7.18 15.90
N PHE A 31 9.58 6.44 14.80
CA PHE A 31 10.68 5.49 14.64
C PHE A 31 11.47 5.78 13.35
N PRO A 32 12.52 6.62 13.40
CA PRO A 32 13.31 6.97 12.22
C PRO A 32 14.00 5.76 11.58
N ILE A 33 14.29 4.71 12.37
CA ILE A 33 14.82 3.44 11.86
C ILE A 33 13.85 2.77 10.86
N VAL A 34 12.54 2.89 11.09
CA VAL A 34 11.51 2.30 10.22
C VAL A 34 11.45 3.04 8.90
N LYS A 35 11.62 4.36 8.91
CA LYS A 35 11.71 5.17 7.68
C LYS A 35 12.88 4.70 6.81
N LEU A 36 14.05 4.49 7.40
CA LEU A 36 15.23 4.02 6.66
C LEU A 36 15.03 2.61 6.09
N LEU A 37 14.50 1.68 6.90
CA LEU A 37 14.18 0.33 6.44
C LEU A 37 13.18 0.34 5.28
N PHE A 38 12.12 1.14 5.38
CA PHE A 38 11.13 1.30 4.32
C PHE A 38 11.76 1.84 3.03
N GLN A 39 12.64 2.84 3.14
CA GLN A 39 13.31 3.42 1.99
C GLN A 39 14.19 2.40 1.27
N VAL A 40 14.99 1.64 2.02
CA VAL A 40 15.84 0.59 1.46
C VAL A 40 14.98 -0.49 0.78
N MET A 41 13.94 -0.97 1.47
CA MET A 41 13.02 -1.97 0.93
C MET A 41 12.35 -1.50 -0.38
N MET A 42 11.80 -0.28 -0.39
CA MET A 42 11.15 0.26 -1.59
C MET A 42 12.13 0.51 -2.74
N ALA A 43 13.38 0.87 -2.45
CA ALA A 43 14.40 1.01 -3.49
C ALA A 43 14.65 -0.32 -4.22
N PHE A 44 14.80 -1.42 -3.48
CA PHE A 44 14.95 -2.75 -4.06
C PHE A 44 13.69 -3.23 -4.79
N LEU A 45 12.51 -2.99 -4.22
CA LEU A 45 11.23 -3.35 -4.83
C LEU A 45 11.03 -2.62 -6.17
N LEU A 46 11.27 -1.30 -6.21
CA LEU A 46 11.18 -0.52 -7.43
C LEU A 46 12.17 -1.03 -8.49
N TYR A 47 13.40 -1.34 -8.10
CA TYR A 47 14.37 -1.94 -9.03
C TYR A 47 13.86 -3.27 -9.60
N ALA A 48 13.34 -4.16 -8.76
CA ALA A 48 12.80 -5.44 -9.21
C ALA A 48 11.65 -5.26 -10.21
N ILE A 49 10.69 -4.39 -9.89
CA ILE A 49 9.53 -4.08 -10.76
C ILE A 49 10.00 -3.50 -12.09
N VAL A 50 10.83 -2.45 -12.06
CA VAL A 50 11.31 -1.79 -13.28
C VAL A 50 12.12 -2.77 -14.14
N ARG A 51 12.93 -3.63 -13.53
CA ARG A 51 13.66 -4.69 -14.24
C ARG A 51 12.75 -5.74 -14.86
N THR A 52 11.63 -6.09 -14.22
CA THR A 52 10.63 -7.00 -14.80
C THR A 52 10.02 -6.43 -16.08
N TYR A 53 9.79 -5.12 -16.15
CA TYR A 53 9.18 -4.48 -17.33
C TYR A 53 10.19 -4.08 -18.41
N LEU A 54 11.39 -3.61 -18.05
CA LEU A 54 12.38 -3.04 -18.98
C LEU A 54 13.58 -3.97 -19.26
N GLY A 55 13.71 -5.08 -18.54
CA GLY A 55 14.84 -6.00 -18.66
C GLY A 55 16.13 -5.45 -18.05
N SER A 56 17.27 -6.02 -18.45
CA SER A 56 18.59 -5.72 -17.88
C SER A 56 19.40 -4.74 -18.73
N SER A 57 18.81 -3.59 -19.06
CA SER A 57 19.44 -2.50 -19.81
C SER A 57 20.00 -1.42 -18.88
N PRO A 58 21.04 -0.66 -19.26
CA PRO A 58 21.48 0.53 -18.52
C PRO A 58 20.36 1.55 -18.27
N LEU A 59 19.36 1.61 -19.16
CA LEU A 59 18.17 2.45 -19.00
C LEU A 59 17.35 2.08 -17.75
N THR A 60 17.29 0.79 -17.40
CA THR A 60 16.59 0.29 -16.21
C THR A 60 17.15 0.92 -14.94
N LEU A 61 18.48 1.08 -14.85
CA LEU A 61 19.14 1.70 -13.70
C LEU A 61 18.82 3.19 -13.60
N ILE A 62 18.87 3.92 -14.72
CA ILE A 62 18.58 5.35 -14.77
C ILE A 62 17.13 5.62 -14.34
N ILE A 63 16.18 4.86 -14.92
CA ILE A 63 14.75 5.01 -14.62
C ILE A 63 14.47 4.64 -13.16
N THR A 64 15.07 3.56 -12.67
CA THR A 64 14.93 3.16 -11.26
C THR A 64 15.48 4.24 -10.34
N ALA A 65 16.66 4.81 -10.61
CA ALA A 65 17.25 5.85 -9.78
C ALA A 65 16.34 7.10 -9.68
N ILE A 66 15.74 7.52 -10.80
CA ILE A 66 14.77 8.63 -10.83
C ILE A 66 13.53 8.29 -10.00
N LEU A 67 12.96 7.09 -10.19
CA LEU A 67 11.77 6.65 -9.45
C LEU A 67 12.03 6.56 -7.95
N VAL A 68 13.18 6.02 -7.54
CA VAL A 68 13.58 5.95 -6.13
C VAL A 68 13.74 7.36 -5.56
N TYR A 69 14.39 8.28 -6.26
CA TYR A 69 14.50 9.66 -5.79
C TYR A 69 13.12 10.30 -5.55
N VAL A 70 12.21 10.18 -6.52
CA VAL A 70 10.89 10.81 -6.44
C VAL A 70 10.01 10.13 -5.39
N LEU A 71 9.83 8.80 -5.47
CA LEU A 71 8.89 8.07 -4.63
C LEU A 71 9.43 7.81 -3.22
N VAL A 72 10.72 7.51 -3.09
CA VAL A 72 11.31 7.04 -1.84
C VAL A 72 11.91 8.19 -1.02
N PHE A 73 12.57 9.16 -1.64
CA PHE A 73 13.19 10.27 -0.91
C PHE A 73 12.31 11.52 -0.83
N LYS A 74 11.72 11.95 -1.95
CA LYS A 74 10.89 13.17 -1.97
C LYS A 74 9.49 12.95 -1.40
N TYR A 75 8.86 11.82 -1.73
CA TYR A 75 7.46 11.51 -1.34
C TYR A 75 7.33 10.28 -0.45
N THR A 76 8.27 10.05 0.48
CA THR A 76 8.29 8.84 1.34
C THR A 76 6.95 8.57 2.04
N TYR A 77 6.34 9.60 2.61
CA TYR A 77 5.10 9.48 3.38
C TYR A 77 3.89 9.12 2.51
N ILE A 78 3.83 9.67 1.30
CA ILE A 78 2.74 9.37 0.36
C ILE A 78 2.92 7.95 -0.17
N THR A 79 4.15 7.58 -0.53
CA THR A 79 4.49 6.24 -1.03
C THR A 79 4.23 5.17 0.02
N SER A 80 4.54 5.43 1.29
CA SER A 80 4.28 4.48 2.38
C SER A 80 2.81 4.30 2.69
N ALA A 81 2.04 5.40 2.67
CA ALA A 81 0.58 5.35 2.78
C ALA A 81 -0.04 4.57 1.62
N ALA A 82 0.37 4.85 0.37
CA ALA A 82 -0.10 4.14 -0.80
C ALA A 82 0.25 2.63 -0.76
N TRP A 83 1.47 2.30 -0.31
CA TRP A 83 1.92 0.91 -0.19
C TRP A 83 1.11 0.11 0.83
N ILE A 84 0.87 0.68 2.02
CA ILE A 84 0.03 0.04 3.04
C ILE A 84 -1.42 -0.08 2.58
N PHE A 85 -1.95 0.96 1.93
CA PHE A 85 -3.30 0.92 1.37
C PHE A 85 -3.45 -0.21 0.33
N GLN A 86 -2.51 -0.31 -0.60
CA GLN A 86 -2.47 -1.40 -1.59
C GLN A 86 -2.38 -2.77 -0.93
N THR A 87 -1.57 -2.90 0.12
CA THR A 87 -1.42 -4.16 0.87
C THR A 87 -2.74 -4.57 1.53
N ILE A 88 -3.41 -3.64 2.21
CA ILE A 88 -4.71 -3.90 2.85
C ILE A 88 -5.76 -4.31 1.82
N LEU A 89 -5.82 -3.64 0.66
CA LEU A 89 -6.75 -4.00 -0.41
C LEU A 89 -6.48 -5.39 -0.96
N MET A 90 -5.22 -5.77 -1.16
CA MET A 90 -4.88 -7.13 -1.58
C MET A 90 -5.34 -8.17 -0.55
N PHE A 91 -5.07 -7.96 0.74
CA PHE A 91 -5.52 -8.85 1.80
C PHE A 91 -7.05 -8.95 1.87
N ALA A 92 -7.76 -7.83 1.74
CA ALA A 92 -9.21 -7.82 1.69
C ALA A 92 -9.74 -8.63 0.49
N GLY A 93 -9.12 -8.48 -0.68
CA GLY A 93 -9.44 -9.29 -1.86
C GLY A 93 -9.23 -10.79 -1.65
N PHE A 94 -8.09 -11.19 -1.07
CA PHE A 94 -7.81 -12.59 -0.72
C PHE A 94 -8.80 -13.15 0.30
N SER A 95 -9.18 -12.35 1.30
CA SER A 95 -10.18 -12.75 2.29
C SER A 95 -11.53 -13.06 1.65
N VAL A 96 -12.00 -12.21 0.72
CA VAL A 96 -13.25 -12.45 -0.01
C VAL A 96 -13.14 -13.72 -0.88
N MET A 97 -12.02 -13.94 -1.56
CA MET A 97 -11.82 -15.15 -2.37
C MET A 97 -11.90 -16.44 -1.54
N ILE A 98 -11.25 -16.46 -0.36
CA ILE A 98 -11.29 -17.61 0.55
C ILE A 98 -12.73 -17.87 1.04
N TRP A 99 -13.46 -16.82 1.39
CA TRP A 99 -14.84 -16.93 1.83
C TRP A 99 -15.75 -17.50 0.73
N VAL A 100 -15.60 -17.02 -0.51
CA VAL A 100 -16.36 -17.50 -1.67
C VAL A 100 -16.07 -18.99 -1.95
N LEU A 101 -14.80 -19.39 -1.93
CA LEU A 101 -14.41 -20.79 -2.10
C LEU A 101 -14.96 -21.69 -0.98
N GLY A 102 -14.90 -21.23 0.27
CA GLY A 102 -15.47 -21.95 1.41
C GLY A 102 -16.98 -22.17 1.31
N LEU A 103 -17.72 -21.19 0.79
CA LEU A 103 -19.16 -21.34 0.52
C LEU A 103 -19.45 -22.30 -0.63
N SER A 104 -18.58 -22.35 -1.65
CA SER A 104 -18.72 -23.29 -2.78
C SER A 104 -18.48 -24.74 -2.36
N LEU A 105 -17.51 -24.99 -1.48
CA LEU A 105 -17.19 -26.34 -0.99
C LEU A 105 -18.27 -26.93 -0.10
N ARG A 106 -19.10 -26.09 0.54
CA ARG A 106 -20.21 -26.54 1.40
C ARG A 106 -21.43 -27.04 0.62
N LYS A 107 -21.48 -26.82 -0.70
CA LYS A 107 -22.58 -27.24 -1.58
C LYS A 107 -22.36 -28.62 -2.22
N HIS A 108 -21.19 -29.21 -2.07
CA HIS A 108 -20.87 -30.59 -2.43
C HIS A 108 -20.68 -31.42 -1.16
#